data_AF-A0A917PUY8-F1
#
_entry.id   AF-A0A917PUY8-F1
#
_cell.length_a   1.000
_cell.length_b   1.000
_cell.length_c   1.000
_cell.angle_alpha   90.00
_cell.angle_beta   90.00
_cell.angle_gamma   90.00
#
_symmetry.space_group_name_H-M   'P 1'
#
loop_
_entity.id
_entity.type
_entity.pdbx_description
1 polymer ?
#
loop_
_entity_poly.entity_id
_entity_poly.type
_entity_poly.pdbx_seq_one_letter_code
_entity_poly.pdbx_strand_id
1 'polypeptide(L)'
;MVRSIVIPHDPARSPRLRHLATASEFQDAVDGWLEPIEMPALGVTVYVNEAARREHHPINCRAMAIWWLYTADPTEYPIFLGDVVLTGTSGDEETGDLPERIVQDIFEQREFVVQVQPYGAGPWRDTFARFANVFDAGTWCMLLSYSLRPGALLRLRSRMPAPDSFDESFRGSDAPW
;
A
#
# COMPACT_ATOMS: atom_id res chain seq x y z
N MET A 1 -21.06 3.81 -10.94
CA MET A 1 -19.73 3.36 -11.41
C MET A 1 -18.72 3.88 -10.40
N VAL A 2 -17.92 3.01 -9.82
CA VAL A 2 -17.02 3.29 -8.70
C VAL A 2 -15.58 3.09 -9.15
N ARG A 3 -14.75 4.10 -8.95
CA ARG A 3 -13.30 4.00 -9.20
C ARG A 3 -12.70 3.07 -8.14
N SER A 4 -12.04 2.01 -8.61
CA SER A 4 -11.59 0.87 -7.79
C SER A 4 -10.16 0.47 -8.16
N ILE A 5 -9.40 -0.09 -7.23
CA ILE A 5 -8.06 -0.63 -7.47
C ILE A 5 -8.10 -2.14 -7.32
N VAL A 6 -7.73 -2.86 -8.36
CA VAL A 6 -7.53 -4.31 -8.29
C VAL A 6 -6.06 -4.57 -7.95
N ILE A 7 -5.80 -5.28 -6.86
CA ILE A 7 -4.46 -5.74 -6.47
C ILE A 7 -4.42 -7.25 -6.65
N PRO A 8 -3.76 -7.76 -7.70
CA PRO A 8 -3.60 -9.20 -7.87
C PRO A 8 -2.79 -9.81 -6.73
N HIS A 9 -3.03 -11.07 -6.38
CA HIS A 9 -2.13 -11.78 -5.45
C HIS A 9 -0.77 -12.06 -6.09
N ASP A 10 -0.75 -12.33 -7.40
CA ASP A 10 0.47 -12.63 -8.16
C ASP A 10 1.32 -11.36 -8.32
N PRO A 11 2.55 -11.32 -7.76
CA PRO A 11 3.42 -10.15 -7.85
C PRO A 11 3.86 -9.82 -9.28
N ALA A 12 3.84 -10.79 -10.22
CA ALA A 12 4.16 -10.54 -11.63
C ALA A 12 3.07 -9.72 -12.34
N ARG A 13 1.85 -9.69 -11.81
CA ARG A 13 0.74 -8.88 -12.33
C ARG A 13 0.69 -7.53 -11.61
N SER A 14 0.81 -6.42 -12.35
CA SER A 14 0.69 -5.07 -11.77
C SER A 14 -0.73 -4.79 -11.26
N PRO A 15 -0.88 -3.98 -10.19
CA PRO A 15 -2.17 -3.42 -9.78
C PRO A 15 -2.79 -2.60 -10.90
N ARG A 16 -4.12 -2.46 -10.90
CA ARG A 16 -4.85 -1.79 -11.99
C ARG A 16 -5.98 -0.95 -11.43
N LEU A 17 -6.11 0.26 -11.95
CA LEU A 17 -7.29 1.08 -11.74
C LEU A 17 -8.41 0.57 -12.66
N ARG A 18 -9.57 0.25 -12.10
CA ARG A 18 -10.78 -0.13 -12.84
C ARG A 18 -11.95 0.69 -12.35
N HIS A 19 -12.92 0.89 -13.23
CA HIS A 19 -14.20 1.42 -12.83
C HIS A 19 -15.19 0.25 -12.84
N LEU A 20 -15.79 -0.03 -11.70
CA LEU A 20 -16.70 -1.15 -11.50
C LEU A 20 -18.09 -0.60 -11.16
N ALA A 21 -19.12 -1.06 -11.82
CA ALA A 21 -20.49 -0.55 -11.70
C ALA A 21 -21.46 -1.58 -11.12
N THR A 22 -21.19 -2.88 -11.30
CA THR A 22 -22.11 -3.96 -10.91
C THR A 22 -21.45 -4.93 -9.96
N ALA A 23 -22.23 -5.58 -9.09
CA ALA A 23 -21.72 -6.61 -8.19
C ALA A 23 -21.00 -7.75 -8.94
N SER A 24 -21.47 -8.11 -10.13
CA SER A 24 -20.82 -9.12 -10.98
C SER A 24 -19.42 -8.70 -11.41
N GLU A 25 -19.19 -7.44 -11.76
CA GLU A 25 -17.84 -6.96 -12.11
C GLU A 25 -16.87 -6.99 -10.91
N PHE A 26 -17.38 -6.79 -9.70
CA PHE A 26 -16.60 -6.98 -8.47
C PHE A 26 -16.30 -8.47 -8.23
N GLN A 27 -17.29 -9.34 -8.40
CA GLN A 27 -17.15 -10.79 -8.23
C GLN A 27 -16.13 -11.37 -9.22
N ASP A 28 -16.19 -10.94 -10.48
CA ASP A 28 -15.22 -11.31 -11.52
C ASP A 28 -13.80 -10.83 -11.19
N ALA A 29 -13.67 -9.72 -10.46
CA ALA A 29 -12.37 -9.15 -10.11
C ALA A 29 -11.71 -9.84 -8.90
N VAL A 30 -12.50 -10.35 -7.93
CA VAL A 30 -11.98 -11.13 -6.79
C VAL A 30 -12.01 -12.65 -7.04
N ASP A 31 -12.60 -13.07 -8.15
CA ASP A 31 -12.82 -14.48 -8.52
C ASP A 31 -13.70 -15.24 -7.51
N GLY A 32 -14.86 -14.66 -7.16
CA GLY A 32 -15.81 -15.30 -6.24
C GLY A 32 -16.81 -14.38 -5.56
N TRP A 33 -17.40 -14.86 -4.46
CA TRP A 33 -18.36 -14.10 -3.65
C TRP A 33 -17.68 -13.03 -2.82
N LEU A 34 -18.31 -11.86 -2.72
CA LEU A 34 -17.71 -10.68 -2.10
C LEU A 34 -17.84 -10.72 -0.58
N GLU A 35 -16.71 -10.63 0.11
CA GLU A 35 -16.64 -10.27 1.53
C GLU A 35 -16.04 -8.84 1.64
N PRO A 36 -16.81 -7.85 2.13
CA PRO A 36 -16.31 -6.50 2.35
C PRO A 36 -15.58 -6.39 3.69
N ILE A 37 -14.40 -5.77 3.67
CA ILE A 37 -13.57 -5.52 4.84
C ILE A 37 -13.25 -4.03 4.88
N GLU A 38 -13.72 -3.34 5.92
CA GLU A 38 -13.47 -1.92 6.08
C GLU A 38 -12.06 -1.65 6.59
N MET A 39 -11.42 -0.63 6.04
CA MET A 39 -10.15 -0.10 6.51
C MET A 39 -10.31 1.41 6.82
N PRO A 40 -10.93 1.76 7.97
CA PRO A 40 -11.32 3.15 8.27
C PRO A 40 -10.15 4.13 8.30
N ALA A 41 -8.98 3.68 8.75
CA ALA A 41 -7.76 4.50 8.80
C ALA A 41 -7.31 5.02 7.43
N LEU A 42 -7.71 4.33 6.36
CA LEU A 42 -7.44 4.72 4.99
C LEU A 42 -8.70 5.24 4.28
N GLY A 43 -9.90 5.05 4.85
CA GLY A 43 -11.17 5.42 4.22
C GLY A 43 -11.47 4.57 2.98
N VAL A 44 -11.12 3.28 3.02
CA VAL A 44 -11.38 2.33 1.93
C VAL A 44 -12.09 1.08 2.43
N THR A 45 -12.84 0.45 1.53
CA THR A 45 -13.38 -0.90 1.69
C THR A 45 -12.61 -1.84 0.76
N VAL A 46 -12.13 -2.95 1.30
CA VAL A 46 -11.44 -4.02 0.59
C VAL A 46 -12.44 -5.16 0.37
N TYR A 47 -12.72 -5.47 -0.88
CA TYR A 47 -13.50 -6.65 -1.26
C TYR A 47 -12.55 -7.81 -1.55
N VAL A 48 -12.82 -8.95 -0.93
CA VAL A 48 -12.10 -10.21 -1.12
C VAL A 48 -13.08 -11.33 -1.50
N ASN A 49 -12.56 -12.45 -2.00
CA ASN A 49 -13.38 -13.65 -2.19
C ASN A 49 -13.60 -14.36 -0.85
N GLU A 50 -14.86 -14.46 -0.40
CA GLU A 50 -15.29 -15.15 0.82
C GLU A 50 -14.82 -16.62 0.86
N ALA A 51 -14.82 -17.30 -0.29
CA ALA A 51 -14.44 -18.70 -0.41
C ALA A 51 -12.93 -18.92 -0.47
N ALA A 52 -12.12 -17.87 -0.64
CA ALA A 52 -10.68 -17.93 -0.88
C ALA A 52 -9.93 -18.76 0.19
N ARG A 53 -10.37 -18.71 1.45
CA ARG A 53 -9.79 -19.53 2.53
C ARG A 53 -10.10 -21.02 2.39
N ARG A 54 -11.33 -21.35 2.01
CA ARG A 54 -11.78 -22.74 1.77
C ARG A 54 -11.13 -23.32 0.52
N GLU A 55 -10.91 -22.49 -0.48
CA GLU A 55 -10.34 -22.83 -1.79
C GLU A 55 -8.80 -22.75 -1.81
N HIS A 56 -8.18 -22.45 -0.65
CA HIS A 56 -6.72 -22.36 -0.50
C HIS A 56 -6.05 -21.36 -1.45
N HIS A 57 -6.71 -20.23 -1.72
CA HIS A 57 -6.11 -19.16 -2.50
C HIS A 57 -4.84 -18.63 -1.81
N PRO A 58 -3.84 -18.20 -2.59
CA PRO A 58 -2.59 -17.68 -2.05
C PRO A 58 -2.79 -16.35 -1.31
N ILE A 59 -1.92 -16.06 -0.35
CA ILE A 59 -1.93 -14.79 0.39
C ILE A 59 -1.58 -13.64 -0.56
N ASN A 60 -2.35 -12.56 -0.48
CA ASN A 60 -2.06 -11.32 -1.20
C ASN A 60 -1.11 -10.45 -0.37
N CYS A 61 0.19 -10.72 -0.47
CA CYS A 61 1.20 -10.01 0.30
C CYS A 61 1.16 -8.48 0.10
N ARG A 62 0.79 -8.01 -1.09
CA ARG A 62 0.67 -6.58 -1.41
C ARG A 62 -0.51 -5.93 -0.68
N ALA A 63 -1.67 -6.58 -0.69
CA ALA A 63 -2.82 -6.11 0.06
C ALA A 63 -2.56 -6.15 1.58
N MET A 64 -1.90 -7.22 2.07
CA MET A 64 -1.50 -7.33 3.47
C MET A 64 -0.52 -6.23 3.88
N ALA A 65 0.44 -5.87 3.01
CA ALA A 65 1.36 -4.77 3.26
C ALA A 65 0.64 -3.42 3.43
N ILE A 66 -0.41 -3.17 2.65
CA ILE A 66 -1.27 -1.99 2.82
C ILE A 66 -2.04 -2.08 4.15
N TRP A 67 -2.67 -3.22 4.45
CA TRP A 67 -3.37 -3.43 5.73
C TRP A 67 -2.47 -3.07 6.91
N TRP A 68 -1.30 -3.72 7.01
CA TRP A 68 -0.34 -3.50 8.09
C TRP A 68 0.18 -2.07 8.19
N LEU A 69 0.29 -1.36 7.06
CA LEU A 69 0.77 0.01 7.05
C LEU A 69 -0.26 0.98 7.66
N TYR A 70 -1.55 0.72 7.47
CA TYR A 70 -2.62 1.65 7.83
C TYR A 70 -3.45 1.21 9.04
N THR A 71 -3.33 -0.05 9.50
CA THR A 71 -4.02 -0.52 10.71
C THR A 71 -3.09 -0.55 11.92
N ALA A 72 -3.65 -0.27 13.10
CA ALA A 72 -2.89 -0.19 14.35
C ALA A 72 -2.53 -1.57 14.93
N ASP A 73 -3.21 -2.64 14.49
CA ASP A 73 -2.92 -4.02 14.86
C ASP A 73 -2.69 -4.89 13.61
N PRO A 74 -1.43 -5.12 13.21
CA PRO A 74 -1.12 -5.88 12.01
C PRO A 74 -1.38 -7.39 12.15
N THR A 75 -1.66 -7.89 13.36
CA THR A 75 -1.82 -9.32 13.63
C THR A 75 -3.26 -9.79 13.80
N GLU A 76 -4.20 -8.86 13.99
CA GLU A 76 -5.61 -9.19 14.06
C GLU A 76 -6.19 -9.42 12.65
N TYR A 77 -7.22 -10.26 12.56
CA TYR A 77 -7.97 -10.52 11.33
C TYR A 77 -8.29 -9.21 10.59
N PRO A 78 -8.18 -9.17 9.24
CA PRO A 78 -8.18 -10.28 8.28
C PRO A 78 -6.86 -10.63 7.58
N ILE A 79 -6.78 -11.87 7.09
CA ILE A 79 -5.77 -12.30 6.11
C ILE A 79 -6.39 -12.23 4.72
N PHE A 80 -5.84 -11.41 3.83
CA PHE A 80 -6.28 -11.30 2.44
C PHE A 80 -5.72 -12.43 1.58
N LEU A 81 -6.62 -13.16 0.94
CA LEU A 81 -6.32 -14.29 0.06
C LEU A 81 -6.88 -14.02 -1.35
N GLY A 82 -6.10 -14.31 -2.38
CA GLY A 82 -6.49 -14.09 -3.78
C GLY A 82 -6.40 -12.62 -4.24
N ASP A 83 -6.98 -12.34 -5.40
CA ASP A 83 -7.05 -10.98 -5.94
C ASP A 83 -8.04 -10.15 -5.07
N VAL A 84 -7.72 -8.89 -4.81
CA VAL A 84 -8.57 -8.01 -3.99
C VAL A 84 -8.93 -6.74 -4.73
N VAL A 85 -10.06 -6.14 -4.35
CA VAL A 85 -10.53 -4.87 -4.90
C VAL A 85 -10.66 -3.84 -3.79
N LEU A 86 -10.05 -2.67 -3.96
CA LEU A 86 -10.17 -1.54 -3.04
C LEU A 86 -11.09 -0.49 -3.64
N THR A 87 -12.03 0.02 -2.83
CA THR A 87 -12.89 1.16 -3.16
C THR A 87 -12.86 2.19 -2.05
N GLY A 88 -13.26 3.43 -2.31
CA GLY A 88 -13.49 4.39 -1.23
C GLY A 88 -14.64 3.93 -0.33
N THR A 89 -14.56 4.22 0.97
CA THR A 89 -15.67 4.02 1.89
C THR A 89 -16.70 5.11 1.65
N SER A 90 -17.93 4.74 1.25
CA SER A 90 -19.05 5.67 1.11
C SER A 90 -19.58 6.07 2.48
N GLY A 91 -19.10 7.19 3.02
CA GLY A 91 -19.74 7.87 4.15
C GLY A 91 -20.68 8.95 3.62
N ASP A 92 -21.98 8.72 3.73
CA ASP A 92 -23.10 9.61 3.37
C ASP A 92 -23.10 10.24 1.95
N GLU A 93 -24.01 9.72 1.13
CA GLU A 93 -24.68 10.32 -0.05
C GLU A 93 -23.89 10.87 -1.25
N GLU A 94 -22.56 10.97 -1.23
CA GLU A 94 -21.79 11.30 -2.44
C GLU A 94 -20.65 10.30 -2.65
N THR A 95 -20.75 9.55 -3.75
CA THR A 95 -19.80 8.59 -4.34
C THR A 95 -18.55 8.28 -3.49
N GLY A 96 -18.46 7.05 -2.96
CA GLY A 96 -17.29 6.51 -2.27
C GLY A 96 -16.04 6.39 -3.16
N ASP A 97 -15.50 7.55 -3.53
CA ASP A 97 -14.31 7.67 -4.37
C ASP A 97 -13.07 7.27 -3.58
N LEU A 98 -12.16 6.56 -4.26
CA LEU A 98 -10.88 6.18 -3.68
C LEU A 98 -10.09 7.42 -3.23
N PRO A 99 -9.53 7.42 -2.01
CA PRO A 99 -8.66 8.49 -1.57
C PRO A 99 -7.51 8.69 -2.55
N GLU A 100 -7.32 9.91 -3.04
CA GLU A 100 -6.30 10.17 -4.07
C GLU A 100 -4.88 9.80 -3.58
N ARG A 101 -4.63 9.90 -2.27
CA ARG A 101 -3.36 9.47 -1.66
C ARG A 101 -3.01 8.01 -1.96
N ILE A 102 -3.96 7.06 -1.90
CA ILE A 102 -3.65 5.65 -2.18
C ILE A 102 -3.41 5.42 -3.68
N VAL A 103 -4.16 6.12 -4.54
CA VAL A 103 -3.93 6.07 -5.98
C VAL A 103 -2.52 6.55 -6.29
N GLN A 104 -2.14 7.69 -5.75
CA GLN A 104 -0.80 8.25 -5.92
C GLN A 104 0.29 7.30 -5.41
N ASP A 105 0.13 6.76 -4.19
CA ASP A 105 1.14 5.88 -3.59
C ASP A 105 1.27 4.53 -4.33
N ILE A 106 0.23 4.05 -5.04
CA ILE A 106 0.29 2.79 -5.81
C ILE A 106 0.76 2.99 -7.25
N PHE A 107 0.37 4.08 -7.92
CA PHE A 107 0.58 4.23 -9.37
C PHE A 107 1.59 5.30 -9.77
N GLU A 108 1.88 6.29 -8.91
CA GLU A 108 2.86 7.32 -9.23
C GLU A 108 4.27 6.93 -8.79
N GLN A 109 5.28 7.41 -9.53
CA GLN A 109 6.67 7.22 -9.15
C GLN A 109 6.99 8.09 -7.93
N ARG A 110 7.16 7.44 -6.78
CA ARG A 110 7.40 8.07 -5.49
C ARG A 110 8.54 7.38 -4.77
N GLU A 111 9.26 8.15 -3.97
CA GLU A 111 10.20 7.60 -3.01
C GLU A 111 9.53 7.48 -1.65
N PHE A 112 9.55 6.28 -1.10
CA PHE A 112 8.99 5.99 0.21
C PHE A 112 10.10 5.88 1.25
N VAL A 113 9.98 6.70 2.30
CA VAL A 113 10.89 6.76 3.43
C VAL A 113 10.17 6.32 4.69
N VAL A 114 10.70 5.31 5.37
CA VAL A 114 10.18 4.89 6.67
C VAL A 114 10.78 5.78 7.75
N GLN A 115 9.92 6.34 8.60
CA GLN A 115 10.31 7.12 9.76
C GLN A 115 9.97 6.35 11.05
N VAL A 116 10.89 6.42 12.02
CA VAL A 116 10.71 5.81 13.34
C VAL A 116 10.67 6.89 14.40
N GLN A 117 9.79 6.72 15.37
CA GLN A 117 9.78 7.49 16.61
C GLN A 117 10.12 6.55 17.78
N PRO A 118 11.35 6.60 18.33
CA PRO A 118 11.70 5.80 19.50
C PRO A 118 10.85 6.20 20.70
N TYR A 119 10.22 5.21 21.36
CA TYR A 119 9.44 5.36 22.59
C TYR A 119 8.25 6.34 22.51
N GLY A 120 7.70 6.60 21.31
CA GLY A 120 6.50 7.43 21.12
C GLY A 120 6.62 8.92 21.53
N ALA A 121 7.76 9.34 22.06
CA ALA A 121 7.97 10.68 22.62
C ALA A 121 9.16 11.44 22.00
N GLY A 122 9.97 10.78 21.15
CA GLY A 122 11.10 11.41 20.45
C GLY A 122 10.71 12.17 19.17
N PRO A 123 11.64 12.88 18.50
CA PRO A 123 11.40 13.36 17.15
C PRO A 123 11.35 12.18 16.17
N TRP A 124 10.53 12.30 15.12
CA TRP A 124 10.53 11.37 14.00
C TRP A 124 11.89 11.40 13.28
N ARG A 125 12.51 10.24 13.10
CA ARG A 125 13.79 10.10 12.39
C ARG A 125 13.62 9.26 11.14
N ASP A 126 14.20 9.73 10.04
CA ASP A 126 14.29 8.94 8.81
C ASP A 126 15.18 7.72 9.05
N THR A 127 14.74 6.56 8.56
CA THR A 127 15.62 5.41 8.37
C THR A 127 16.47 5.61 7.11
N PHE A 128 17.47 4.75 6.91
CA PHE A 128 18.23 4.70 5.65
C PHE A 128 17.47 3.98 4.53
N ALA A 129 16.35 3.31 4.83
CA ALA A 129 15.62 2.53 3.85
C ALA A 129 14.85 3.45 2.87
N ARG A 130 15.01 3.18 1.57
CA ARG A 130 14.35 3.89 0.47
C ARG A 130 13.67 2.86 -0.42
N PHE A 131 12.41 3.09 -0.76
CA PHE A 131 11.63 2.19 -1.60
C PHE A 131 10.98 2.96 -2.74
N ALA A 132 10.89 2.31 -3.91
CA ALA A 132 10.26 2.87 -5.10
C ALA A 132 8.76 2.56 -5.20
N ASN A 133 8.24 1.70 -4.32
CA ASN A 133 6.82 1.36 -4.27
C ASN A 133 6.34 1.19 -2.83
N VAL A 134 5.05 1.43 -2.62
CA VAL A 134 4.40 1.37 -1.31
C VAL A 134 4.35 -0.05 -0.73
N PHE A 135 4.33 -1.08 -1.57
CA PHE A 135 4.22 -2.47 -1.13
C PHE A 135 5.49 -2.94 -0.41
N ASP A 136 6.65 -2.76 -1.03
CA ASP A 136 7.95 -3.11 -0.43
C ASP A 136 8.18 -2.28 0.84
N ALA A 137 7.81 -1.00 0.81
CA ALA A 137 7.90 -0.14 1.97
C ALA A 137 6.99 -0.62 3.13
N GLY A 138 5.75 -1.03 2.82
CA GLY A 138 4.81 -1.59 3.78
C GLY A 138 5.28 -2.92 4.36
N THR A 139 5.78 -3.83 3.53
CA THR A 139 6.39 -5.10 3.97
C THR A 139 7.59 -4.84 4.89
N TRP A 140 8.43 -3.87 4.55
CA TRP A 140 9.57 -3.53 5.40
C TRP A 140 9.15 -2.88 6.71
N CYS A 141 8.14 -2.00 6.71
CA CYS A 141 7.52 -1.47 7.93
C CYS A 141 7.04 -2.58 8.86
N MET A 142 6.38 -3.61 8.30
CA MET A 142 5.96 -4.78 9.08
C MET A 142 7.18 -5.51 9.68
N LEU A 143 8.21 -5.85 8.89
CA LEU A 143 9.39 -6.53 9.43
C LEU A 143 10.12 -5.70 10.50
N LEU A 144 10.17 -4.39 10.31
CA LEU A 144 10.77 -3.48 11.27
C LEU A 144 9.95 -3.42 12.56
N SER A 145 8.61 -3.38 12.50
CA SER A 145 7.77 -3.27 13.70
C SER A 145 8.02 -4.41 14.69
N TYR A 146 8.22 -5.64 14.21
CA TYR A 146 8.59 -6.80 15.03
C TYR A 146 10.00 -6.73 15.61
N SER A 147 10.89 -5.95 15.00
CA SER A 147 12.27 -5.78 15.45
C SER A 147 12.43 -4.63 16.45
N LEU A 148 11.43 -3.74 16.55
CA LEU A 148 11.46 -2.60 17.44
C LEU A 148 11.02 -2.98 18.86
N ARG A 149 11.52 -2.21 19.84
CA ARG A 149 11.03 -2.33 21.22
C ARG A 149 9.56 -1.87 21.30
N PRO A 150 8.77 -2.44 22.22
CA PRO A 150 7.41 -1.96 22.49
C PRO A 150 7.37 -0.45 22.71
N GLY A 151 6.39 0.22 22.10
CA GLY A 151 6.20 1.68 22.18
C GLY A 151 6.96 2.51 21.14
N ALA A 152 7.71 1.88 20.22
CA ALA A 152 8.18 2.58 19.03
C ALA A 152 7.05 2.76 18.01
N LEU A 153 6.96 3.93 17.38
CA LEU A 153 5.99 4.20 16.32
C LEU A 153 6.68 4.23 14.96
N LEU A 154 5.98 3.74 13.95
CA LEU A 154 6.39 3.75 12.55
C LEU A 154 5.40 4.57 11.74
N ARG A 155 5.92 5.29 10.75
CA ARG A 155 5.09 5.88 9.70
C ARG A 155 5.83 5.89 8.38
N LEU A 156 5.08 5.76 7.29
CA LEU A 156 5.61 5.91 5.96
C LEU A 156 5.42 7.34 5.45
N ARG A 157 6.49 7.91 4.89
CA ARG A 157 6.46 9.20 4.21
C ARG A 157 6.71 9.02 2.72
N SER A 158 5.71 9.37 1.93
CA SER A 158 5.80 9.49 0.47
C SER A 158 6.46 10.83 0.13
N ARG A 159 7.48 10.82 -0.72
CA ARG A 159 8.16 12.00 -1.26
C ARG A 159 8.17 11.88 -2.77
N MET A 160 8.10 13.01 -3.49
CA MET A 160 8.50 12.98 -4.89
C MET A 160 9.96 12.56 -4.94
N PRO A 161 10.35 11.71 -5.92
CA PRO A 161 11.76 11.41 -6.10
C PRO A 161 12.49 12.73 -6.28
N ALA A 162 13.58 12.94 -5.54
CA ALA A 162 14.44 14.07 -5.83
C ALA A 162 14.82 13.94 -7.32
N PRO A 163 14.77 15.02 -8.11
CA PRO A 163 15.34 14.96 -9.45
C PRO A 163 16.78 14.49 -9.27
N ASP A 164 17.16 13.45 -10.01
CA ASP A 164 18.54 12.95 -10.01
C ASP A 164 19.43 14.18 -10.18
N SER A 165 20.09 14.60 -9.09
CA SER A 165 21.17 15.54 -9.19
C SER A 165 22.27 14.76 -9.88
N PHE A 166 22.25 14.82 -11.22
CA PHE A 166 23.31 14.33 -12.05
C PHE A 166 24.56 15.03 -11.54
N ASP A 167 25.41 14.26 -10.86
CA ASP A 167 26.63 14.77 -10.25
C ASP A 167 27.57 15.16 -11.40
N GLU A 168 27.49 16.42 -11.83
CA GLU A 168 28.36 16.99 -12.88
C GLU A 168 29.84 17.02 -12.46
N SER A 169 30.18 16.61 -11.24
CA SER A 169 31.56 16.52 -10.76
C SER A 169 32.43 15.49 -11.50
N PHE A 170 31.84 14.64 -12.35
CA PHE A 170 32.56 13.70 -13.22
C PHE A 170 32.79 14.16 -14.67
N ARG A 171 32.40 15.39 -15.05
CA ARG A 171 32.82 15.97 -16.33
C ARG A 171 34.24 16.53 -16.21
N GLY A 172 35.20 15.64 -16.49
CA GLY A 172 36.48 15.91 -17.13
C GLY A 172 37.18 17.22 -16.79
N SER A 173 38.24 17.12 -15.98
CA SER A 173 39.31 18.11 -15.99
C SER A 173 40.05 18.05 -17.34
N ASP A 174 39.48 18.65 -18.39
CA ASP A 174 40.24 19.06 -19.57
C ASP A 174 40.94 20.38 -19.22
N ALA A 175 42.05 20.28 -18.49
CA ALA A 175 43.01 21.36 -18.36
C ALA A 175 44.02 21.23 -19.52
N PRO A 176 44.20 22.28 -20.36
CA PRO A 176 45.16 22.23 -21.45
C PRO A 176 46.58 22.50 -20.92
N TRP A 177 47.49 21.57 -21.19
CA TRP A 177 48.94 21.77 -21.18
C TRP A 177 49.52 20.97 -22.33
#